data_AF-A0A9X3JUX0-F1
#
_entry.id   AF-A0A9X3JUX0-F1
#
_cell.length_a   1.000
_cell.length_b   1.000
_cell.length_c   1.000
_cell.angle_alpha   90.00
_cell.angle_beta   90.00
_cell.angle_gamma   90.00
#
_symmetry.space_group_name_H-M   'P 1'
#
loop_
_entity.id
_entity.type
_entity.pdbx_description
1 polymer ?
#
loop_
_entity_poly.entity_id
_entity_poly.type
_entity_poly.pdbx_seq_one_letter_code
_entity_poly.pdbx_strand_id
1 'polypeptide(L)'
;MDESQPRSCTADDEPATAAPVLTRQQARRLRDIHRSAGWPAQDGLEIELLASGMLHRVAEPGGAERLRLTDRGIACLAQALQRNRQALSAHDALVARVAQALLRDGRIVWTGLAVRARLPSEPDAAPAHADGLAPQDFALHGEPPSAAPARWKICRPDVFSIRNTTVAAYLQPVVHEIKVSRADLLGDLRLSDKRDSYLDLGGQCWYVLGCDARGRPIAQEHEVPASCGVMLARSDGPLEVLRHAPRRVVPDLPFALWMSLARATPLSATAFGDDEPGQALLDAPPADDP
;
A
#
# COMPACT_ATOMS: atom_id res chain seq x y z
N MET A 1 60.07 -37.07 -37.45
CA MET A 1 60.41 -37.12 -36.01
C MET A 1 60.81 -35.70 -35.67
N ASP A 2 59.98 -34.86 -35.07
CA ASP A 2 58.96 -35.12 -34.05
C ASP A 2 57.88 -34.03 -34.13
N GLU A 3 56.63 -34.44 -33.93
CA GLU A 3 55.43 -33.60 -33.89
C GLU A 3 55.37 -32.82 -32.57
N SER A 4 54.86 -31.59 -32.58
CA SER A 4 54.02 -31.05 -31.49
C SER A 4 53.50 -29.63 -31.81
N GLN A 5 52.27 -29.54 -32.29
CA GLN A 5 51.34 -28.44 -31.99
C GLN A 5 50.40 -28.90 -30.85
N PRO A 6 49.51 -28.05 -30.29
CA PRO A 6 49.73 -26.79 -29.58
C PRO A 6 49.12 -26.87 -28.16
N ARG A 7 49.59 -26.06 -27.19
CA ARG A 7 48.89 -25.93 -25.90
C ARG A 7 47.78 -24.88 -26.04
N SER A 8 46.54 -25.33 -26.15
CA SER A 8 45.35 -24.51 -25.97
C SER A 8 45.33 -23.96 -24.55
N CYS A 9 45.40 -22.64 -24.40
CA CYS A 9 44.96 -21.97 -23.18
C CYS A 9 43.44 -22.17 -23.10
N THR A 10 43.02 -23.10 -22.25
CA THR A 10 41.64 -23.25 -21.81
C THR A 10 41.19 -21.92 -21.23
N ALA A 11 40.12 -21.36 -21.81
CA ALA A 11 39.37 -20.28 -21.18
C ALA A 11 39.03 -20.70 -19.76
N ASP A 12 39.43 -19.88 -18.79
CA ASP A 12 39.02 -20.01 -17.41
C ASP A 12 37.48 -20.03 -17.38
N ASP A 13 36.94 -21.17 -16.97
CA ASP A 13 35.53 -21.39 -16.68
C ASP A 13 35.25 -20.61 -15.38
N GLU A 14 35.02 -19.29 -15.52
CA GLU A 14 34.64 -18.42 -14.40
C GLU A 14 33.36 -18.99 -13.77
N PRO A 15 33.37 -19.37 -12.49
CA PRO A 15 32.21 -19.97 -11.86
C PRO A 15 31.07 -18.94 -11.89
N ALA A 16 29.99 -19.29 -12.60
CA ALA A 16 28.75 -18.51 -12.67
C ALA A 16 28.33 -18.12 -11.26
N THR A 17 28.69 -16.89 -10.87
CA THR A 17 28.57 -16.43 -9.49
C THR A 17 27.10 -16.26 -9.20
N ALA A 18 26.55 -17.15 -8.37
CA ALA A 18 25.16 -17.18 -7.96
C ALA A 18 24.67 -15.74 -7.71
N ALA A 19 23.55 -15.37 -8.34
CA ALA A 19 23.02 -14.03 -8.25
C ALA A 19 22.76 -13.67 -6.78
N PRO A 20 23.41 -12.63 -6.23
CA PRO A 20 23.23 -12.29 -4.82
C PRO A 20 21.77 -11.93 -4.56
N VAL A 21 21.23 -12.42 -3.44
CA VAL A 21 19.86 -12.11 -3.03
C VAL A 21 19.84 -10.67 -2.53
N LEU A 22 19.15 -9.80 -3.26
CA LEU A 22 19.04 -8.39 -2.89
C LEU A 22 18.25 -8.22 -1.59
N THR A 23 18.73 -7.31 -0.74
CA THR A 23 17.94 -6.83 0.40
C THR A 23 16.75 -5.99 -0.08
N ARG A 24 15.74 -5.79 0.79
CA ARG A 24 14.58 -4.93 0.47
C ARG A 24 14.97 -3.51 0.09
N GLN A 25 16.02 -2.96 0.71
CA GLN A 25 16.51 -1.61 0.44
C GLN A 25 17.22 -1.54 -0.92
N GLN A 26 18.07 -2.52 -1.24
CA GLN A 26 18.73 -2.66 -2.54
C GLN A 26 17.72 -2.81 -3.68
N ALA A 27 16.71 -3.67 -3.51
CA ALA A 27 15.64 -3.86 -4.50
C ALA A 27 14.77 -2.61 -4.68
N ARG A 28 14.62 -1.77 -3.64
CA ARG A 28 13.94 -0.47 -3.76
C ARG A 28 14.80 0.54 -4.53
N ARG A 29 16.09 0.66 -4.19
CA ARG A 29 17.02 1.56 -4.88
C ARG A 29 17.15 1.24 -6.37
N LEU A 30 17.27 -0.04 -6.74
CA LEU A 30 17.29 -0.44 -8.15
C LEU A 30 16.02 0.01 -8.89
N ARG A 31 14.85 -0.11 -8.25
CA ARG A 31 13.57 0.38 -8.81
C ARG A 31 13.53 1.89 -8.97
N ASP A 32 14.09 2.62 -8.01
CA ASP A 32 14.11 4.09 -8.04
C ASP A 32 15.08 4.59 -9.12
N ILE A 33 16.26 3.96 -9.28
CA ILE A 33 17.21 4.25 -10.36
C ILE A 33 16.62 3.88 -11.71
N HIS A 34 15.97 2.73 -11.84
CA HIS A 34 15.34 2.30 -13.10
C HIS A 34 14.21 3.23 -13.55
N ARG A 35 13.40 3.72 -12.61
CA ARG A 35 12.29 4.65 -12.87
C ARG A 35 12.74 6.10 -13.09
N SER A 36 13.93 6.45 -12.61
CA SER A 36 14.48 7.79 -12.75
C SER A 36 15.51 7.83 -13.88
N ALA A 37 15.99 9.03 -14.22
CA ALA A 37 17.04 9.19 -15.22
C ALA A 37 18.42 8.67 -14.77
N GLY A 38 18.53 8.01 -13.60
CA GLY A 38 19.76 7.40 -13.11
C GLY A 38 20.68 8.32 -12.30
N TRP A 39 20.14 9.29 -11.56
CA TRP A 39 20.96 10.24 -10.80
C TRP A 39 21.65 9.56 -9.60
N PRO A 40 22.99 9.67 -9.45
CA PRO A 40 23.72 9.05 -8.35
C PRO A 40 23.50 9.79 -7.03
N ALA A 41 23.22 9.05 -5.97
CA ALA A 41 23.16 9.54 -4.59
C ALA A 41 24.51 9.43 -3.86
N GLN A 42 25.45 8.64 -4.41
CA GLN A 42 26.80 8.40 -3.88
C GLN A 42 26.80 7.88 -2.43
N ASP A 43 25.83 7.01 -2.11
CA ASP A 43 25.70 6.39 -0.79
C ASP A 43 26.29 4.96 -0.75
N GLY A 44 26.37 4.38 0.46
CA GLY A 44 26.91 3.02 0.64
C GLY A 44 26.11 1.94 -0.09
N LEU A 45 24.81 2.15 -0.29
CA LEU A 45 23.95 1.18 -0.95
C LEU A 45 24.18 1.18 -2.48
N GLU A 46 24.48 2.33 -3.07
CA GLU A 46 24.96 2.41 -4.45
C GLU A 46 26.33 1.77 -4.65
N ILE A 47 27.25 1.94 -3.69
CA ILE A 47 28.56 1.28 -3.73
C ILE A 47 28.39 -0.24 -3.76
N GLU A 48 27.53 -0.80 -2.90
CA GLU A 48 27.22 -2.23 -2.89
C GLU A 48 26.57 -2.72 -4.20
N LEU A 49 25.65 -1.93 -4.77
CA LEU A 49 24.97 -2.28 -6.02
C LEU A 49 25.90 -2.20 -7.24
N LEU A 50 26.85 -1.27 -7.24
CA LEU A 50 27.92 -1.20 -8.25
C LEU A 50 28.90 -2.37 -8.10
N ALA A 51 29.36 -2.66 -6.88
CA ALA A 51 30.30 -3.74 -6.60
C ALA A 51 29.71 -5.12 -6.91
N SER A 52 28.40 -5.30 -6.74
CA SER A 52 27.68 -6.54 -7.08
C SER A 52 27.27 -6.64 -8.56
N GLY A 53 27.64 -5.66 -9.38
CA GLY A 53 27.37 -5.64 -10.82
C GLY A 53 25.89 -5.46 -11.18
N MET A 54 25.07 -4.92 -10.27
CA MET A 54 23.65 -4.63 -10.52
C MET A 54 23.45 -3.28 -11.21
N LEU A 55 24.41 -2.38 -11.03
CA LEU A 55 24.48 -1.07 -11.66
C LEU A 55 25.80 -0.93 -12.41
N HIS A 56 25.81 -0.02 -13.39
CA HIS A 56 27.03 0.50 -13.99
C HIS A 56 26.95 2.02 -14.13
N ARG A 57 28.12 2.66 -14.20
CA ARG A 57 28.25 4.11 -14.42
C ARG A 57 28.30 4.40 -15.91
N VAL A 58 27.60 5.44 -16.32
CA VAL A 58 27.62 5.98 -17.68
C VAL A 58 28.06 7.43 -17.60
N ALA A 59 29.18 7.75 -18.27
CA ALA A 59 29.64 9.12 -18.38
C ALA A 59 28.77 9.88 -19.39
N GLU A 60 28.33 11.08 -19.02
CA GLU A 60 27.61 11.97 -19.92
C GLU A 60 28.55 12.96 -20.61
N PRO A 61 28.18 13.43 -21.82
CA PRO A 61 28.85 14.57 -22.45
C PRO A 61 28.70 15.80 -21.54
N GLY A 62 29.74 16.14 -20.80
CA GLY A 62 29.70 17.15 -19.74
C GLY A 62 30.35 16.71 -18.42
N GLY A 63 30.77 15.44 -18.30
CA GLY A 63 31.53 14.93 -17.16
C GLY A 63 30.68 14.52 -15.95
N ALA A 64 29.36 14.72 -16.02
CA ALA A 64 28.43 14.13 -15.06
C ALA A 64 28.36 12.61 -15.26
N GLU A 65 28.22 11.86 -14.17
CA GLU A 65 28.00 10.41 -14.22
C GLU A 65 26.54 10.09 -13.89
N ARG A 66 25.96 9.14 -14.61
CA ARG A 66 24.67 8.53 -14.31
C ARG A 66 24.81 7.04 -14.03
N LEU A 67 23.86 6.50 -13.30
CA LEU A 67 23.74 5.09 -13.00
C LEU A 67 22.67 4.46 -13.88
N ARG A 68 23.00 3.31 -14.47
CA ARG A 68 22.05 2.46 -15.18
C ARG A 68 22.09 1.04 -14.64
N LEU A 69 20.96 0.37 -14.70
CA LEU A 69 20.90 -1.05 -14.38
C LEU A 69 21.65 -1.83 -15.46
N THR A 70 22.42 -2.83 -15.03
CA THR A 70 22.94 -3.86 -15.94
C THR A 70 21.84 -4.85 -16.29
N ASP A 71 22.04 -5.71 -17.28
CA ASP A 71 21.11 -6.80 -17.60
C ASP A 71 20.91 -7.74 -16.39
N ARG A 72 21.98 -7.97 -15.61
CA ARG A 72 21.91 -8.71 -14.34
C ARG A 72 21.01 -7.99 -13.33
N GLY A 73 21.12 -6.67 -13.21
CA GLY A 73 20.26 -5.84 -12.37
C GLY A 73 18.80 -5.90 -12.79
N ILE A 74 18.52 -5.81 -14.11
CA ILE A 74 17.17 -5.94 -14.68
C ILE A 74 16.60 -7.34 -14.41
N ALA A 75 17.36 -8.41 -14.69
CA ALA A 75 16.93 -9.78 -14.45
C ALA A 75 16.65 -10.05 -12.97
N CYS A 76 17.49 -9.55 -12.07
CA CYS A 76 17.28 -9.68 -10.63
C CYS A 76 16.01 -8.94 -10.17
N LEU A 77 15.78 -7.73 -10.69
CA LEU A 77 14.58 -6.96 -10.40
C LEU A 77 13.31 -7.67 -10.92
N ALA A 78 13.36 -8.20 -12.14
CA ALA A 78 12.27 -8.97 -12.73
C ALA A 78 11.95 -10.24 -11.92
N GLN A 79 12.98 -10.99 -11.50
CA GLN A 79 12.79 -12.15 -10.62
C GLN A 79 12.22 -11.76 -9.26
N ALA A 80 12.64 -10.62 -8.68
CA ALA A 80 12.09 -10.12 -7.44
C ALA A 80 10.61 -9.75 -7.59
N LEU A 81 10.23 -9.11 -8.71
CA LEU A 81 8.83 -8.84 -9.04
C LEU A 81 8.04 -10.14 -9.23
N GLN A 82 8.59 -11.14 -9.91
CA GLN A 82 7.95 -12.43 -10.11
C GLN A 82 7.77 -13.20 -8.80
N ARG A 83 8.80 -13.23 -7.93
CA ARG A 83 8.71 -13.81 -6.59
C ARG A 83 7.67 -13.09 -5.75
N ASN A 84 7.61 -11.76 -5.80
CA ASN A 84 6.59 -10.99 -5.09
C ASN A 84 5.17 -11.26 -5.62
N ARG A 85 5.00 -11.40 -6.94
CA ARG A 85 3.72 -11.81 -7.57
C ARG A 85 3.32 -13.21 -7.11
N GLN A 86 4.28 -14.14 -7.03
CA GLN A 86 4.07 -15.52 -6.57
C GLN A 86 3.86 -15.64 -5.06
N ALA A 87 4.45 -14.74 -4.28
CA ALA A 87 4.36 -14.69 -2.82
C ALA A 87 3.19 -13.83 -2.32
N LEU A 88 2.39 -13.25 -3.22
CA LEU A 88 1.21 -12.47 -2.86
C LEU A 88 0.22 -13.42 -2.15
N SER A 89 0.00 -13.20 -0.86
CA SER A 89 -0.96 -14.01 -0.11
C SER A 89 -2.35 -13.84 -0.72
N ALA A 90 -3.25 -14.81 -0.53
CA ALA A 90 -4.63 -14.68 -1.00
C ALA A 90 -5.29 -13.38 -0.49
N HIS A 91 -4.91 -12.94 0.71
CA HIS A 91 -5.33 -11.66 1.29
C HIS A 91 -4.77 -10.49 0.47
N ASP A 92 -3.45 -10.42 0.25
CA ASP A 92 -2.81 -9.32 -0.49
C ASP A 92 -3.32 -9.24 -1.95
N ALA A 93 -3.61 -10.40 -2.57
CA ALA A 93 -4.22 -10.47 -3.89
C ALA A 93 -5.62 -9.84 -3.91
N LEU A 94 -6.43 -10.12 -2.89
CA LEU A 94 -7.75 -9.54 -2.77
C LEU A 94 -7.68 -8.04 -2.41
N VAL A 95 -6.71 -7.61 -1.59
CA VAL A 95 -6.41 -6.19 -1.34
C VAL A 95 -6.12 -5.45 -2.63
N ALA A 96 -5.21 -5.99 -3.46
CA ALA A 96 -4.87 -5.40 -4.74
C ALA A 96 -6.10 -5.29 -5.66
N ARG A 97 -6.95 -6.33 -5.70
CA ARG A 97 -8.14 -6.35 -6.54
C ARG A 97 -9.19 -5.31 -6.12
N VAL A 98 -9.44 -5.18 -4.81
CA VAL A 98 -10.34 -4.15 -4.26
C VAL A 98 -9.79 -2.76 -4.52
N ALA A 99 -8.50 -2.54 -4.28
CA ALA A 99 -7.86 -1.25 -4.57
C ALA A 99 -7.98 -0.87 -6.05
N GLN A 100 -7.74 -1.82 -6.96
CA GLN A 100 -7.85 -1.59 -8.40
C GLN A 100 -9.29 -1.24 -8.83
N ALA A 101 -10.31 -1.89 -8.25
CA ALA A 101 -11.70 -1.55 -8.50
C ALA A 101 -12.01 -0.10 -8.06
N LEU A 102 -11.59 0.30 -6.86
CA LEU A 102 -11.82 1.65 -6.34
C LEU A 102 -11.06 2.72 -7.13
N LEU A 103 -9.85 2.43 -7.61
CA LEU A 103 -9.09 3.32 -8.48
C LEU A 103 -9.81 3.52 -9.83
N ARG A 104 -10.35 2.44 -10.42
CA ARG A 104 -11.19 2.52 -11.64
C ARG A 104 -12.46 3.36 -11.42
N ASP A 105 -13.02 3.31 -10.21
CA ASP A 105 -14.15 4.17 -9.80
C ASP A 105 -13.74 5.63 -9.52
N GLY A 106 -12.47 6.00 -9.77
CA GLY A 106 -11.96 7.36 -9.62
C GLY A 106 -11.71 7.77 -8.16
N ARG A 107 -11.59 6.81 -7.24
CA ARG A 107 -11.28 7.08 -5.83
C ARG A 107 -9.79 7.18 -5.60
N ILE A 108 -9.39 7.93 -4.57
CA ILE A 108 -8.02 7.94 -4.06
C ILE A 108 -7.93 6.86 -2.99
N VAL A 109 -6.95 5.96 -3.09
CA VAL A 109 -6.88 4.73 -2.31
C VAL A 109 -5.55 4.60 -1.57
N TRP A 110 -5.60 4.12 -0.33
CA TRP A 110 -4.44 3.75 0.48
C TRP A 110 -4.61 2.34 1.04
N THR A 111 -3.49 1.65 1.23
CA THR A 111 -3.42 0.34 1.91
C THR A 111 -2.43 0.40 3.07
N GLY A 112 -2.64 -0.43 4.10
CA GLY A 112 -1.73 -0.52 5.24
C GLY A 112 -1.63 0.76 6.08
N LEU A 113 -2.60 1.66 5.96
CA LEU A 113 -2.68 2.93 6.67
C LEU A 113 -2.79 2.67 8.18
N ALA A 114 -2.07 3.41 9.02
CA ALA A 114 -2.25 3.37 10.47
C ALA A 114 -2.93 4.68 10.91
N VAL A 115 -4.14 4.56 11.46
CA VAL A 115 -4.93 5.73 11.90
C VAL A 115 -5.44 5.54 13.30
N ARG A 116 -5.49 6.64 14.05
CA ARG A 116 -6.12 6.69 15.36
C ARG A 116 -7.62 6.98 15.18
N ALA A 117 -8.46 6.05 15.62
CA ALA A 117 -9.91 6.17 15.61
C ALA A 117 -10.44 6.35 17.04
N ARG A 118 -11.55 7.08 17.17
CA ARG A 118 -12.23 7.28 18.44
C ARG A 118 -13.28 6.18 18.61
N LEU A 119 -13.22 5.45 19.71
CA LEU A 119 -14.26 4.50 20.07
C LEU A 119 -15.33 5.21 20.91
N PRO A 120 -16.61 4.80 20.79
CA PRO A 120 -17.64 5.23 21.72
C PRO A 120 -17.19 4.92 23.15
N SER A 121 -17.33 5.88 24.06
CA SER A 121 -17.14 5.60 25.48
C SER A 121 -18.26 4.67 25.95
N GLU A 122 -17.92 3.63 26.72
CA GLU A 122 -18.91 2.75 27.35
C GLU A 122 -19.85 3.63 28.19
N PRO A 123 -21.18 3.48 28.07
CA PRO A 123 -22.15 4.36 28.73
C PRO A 123 -22.15 4.28 30.27
N ASP A 124 -21.30 3.44 30.89
CA ASP A 124 -21.29 3.20 32.34
C ASP A 124 -19.89 3.23 32.99
N ALA A 125 -18.88 3.79 32.30
CA ALA A 125 -17.62 4.08 32.95
C ALA A 125 -17.77 5.36 33.78
N ALA A 126 -18.03 5.20 35.09
CA ALA A 126 -17.95 6.29 36.06
C ALA A 126 -16.65 7.09 35.82
N PRO A 127 -16.68 8.44 35.84
CA PRO A 127 -15.48 9.23 35.68
C PRO A 127 -14.51 8.82 36.78
N ALA A 128 -13.41 8.16 36.39
CA ALA A 128 -12.31 7.93 37.30
C ALA A 128 -11.86 9.30 37.81
N HIS A 129 -11.96 9.50 39.13
CA HIS A 129 -11.47 10.70 39.79
C HIS A 129 -10.01 10.92 39.34
N ALA A 130 -9.80 12.00 38.60
CA ALA A 130 -8.46 12.44 38.23
C ALA A 130 -7.80 13.02 39.48
N ASP A 131 -7.17 12.16 40.27
CA ASP A 131 -6.16 12.59 41.23
C ASP A 131 -4.91 13.00 40.45
N GLY A 132 -4.57 14.29 40.50
CA GLY A 132 -3.22 14.75 40.19
C GLY A 132 -3.12 15.90 39.17
N LEU A 133 -2.98 17.11 39.73
CA LEU A 133 -2.46 18.36 39.14
C LEU A 133 -2.86 18.70 37.69
N ALA A 134 -3.82 19.61 37.57
CA ALA A 134 -4.01 20.39 36.35
C ALA A 134 -2.70 21.15 36.01
N PRO A 135 -2.14 20.99 34.80
CA PRO A 135 -1.22 21.97 34.26
C PRO A 135 -2.02 23.25 34.01
N GLN A 136 -1.66 24.28 34.76
CA GLN A 136 -2.09 25.64 34.52
C GLN A 136 -1.46 26.08 33.17
N ASP A 137 -2.20 26.89 32.40
CA ASP A 137 -1.69 27.73 31.30
C ASP A 137 -1.71 27.15 29.87
N PHE A 138 -2.86 27.28 29.20
CA PHE A 138 -3.05 28.13 28.00
C PHE A 138 -4.53 28.08 27.56
N ALA A 139 -5.40 28.82 28.26
CA ALA A 139 -6.81 28.95 27.87
C ALA A 139 -6.96 30.06 26.83
N LEU A 140 -6.82 29.72 25.54
CA LEU A 140 -7.33 30.57 24.46
C LEU A 140 -8.77 30.13 24.15
N HIS A 141 -9.73 30.72 24.88
CA HIS A 141 -11.18 30.69 24.71
C HIS A 141 -11.88 29.31 24.52
N GLY A 142 -12.52 28.84 25.59
CA GLY A 142 -13.59 27.83 25.57
C GLY A 142 -13.37 26.73 26.60
N GLU A 143 -14.30 26.55 27.55
CA GLU A 143 -14.34 25.37 28.41
C GLU A 143 -14.35 24.10 27.52
N PRO A 144 -13.47 23.11 27.75
CA PRO A 144 -13.60 21.85 27.04
C PRO A 144 -14.93 21.21 27.46
N PRO A 145 -15.78 20.78 26.51
CA PRO A 145 -17.00 20.08 26.87
C PRO A 145 -16.63 18.86 27.70
N SER A 146 -17.28 18.72 28.86
CA SER A 146 -17.21 17.54 29.71
C SER A 146 -17.71 16.33 28.92
N ALA A 147 -16.80 15.71 28.19
CA ALA A 147 -17.01 14.48 27.46
C ALA A 147 -16.26 13.39 28.20
N ALA A 148 -16.95 12.28 28.51
CA ALA A 148 -16.34 11.06 29.03
C ALA A 148 -15.05 10.75 28.27
N PRO A 149 -14.00 10.25 28.94
CA PRO A 149 -12.69 10.07 28.33
C PRO A 149 -12.83 9.22 27.07
N ALA A 150 -12.46 9.81 25.94
CA ALA A 150 -12.52 9.15 24.65
C ALA A 150 -11.51 7.99 24.63
N ARG A 151 -11.99 6.76 24.41
CA ARG A 151 -11.12 5.60 24.18
C ARG A 151 -10.58 5.69 22.75
N TRP A 152 -9.26 5.68 22.60
CA TRP A 152 -8.61 5.77 21.29
C TRP A 152 -7.96 4.44 20.93
N LYS A 153 -8.08 4.04 19.67
CA LYS A 153 -7.48 2.82 19.14
C LYS A 153 -6.72 3.12 17.85
N ILE A 154 -5.52 2.55 17.72
CA ILE A 154 -4.85 2.51 16.42
C ILE A 154 -5.49 1.39 15.60
N CYS A 155 -6.02 1.76 14.45
CA CYS A 155 -6.65 0.87 13.50
C CYS A 155 -5.83 0.84 12.20
N ARG A 156 -5.87 -0.30 11.50
CA ARG A 156 -5.16 -0.50 10.24
C ARG A 156 -6.12 -1.13 9.23
N PRO A 157 -6.95 -0.32 8.54
CA PRO A 157 -7.83 -0.85 7.51
C PRO A 157 -7.00 -1.45 6.37
N ASP A 158 -7.47 -2.54 5.80
CA ASP A 158 -6.80 -3.19 4.67
C ASP A 158 -6.78 -2.26 3.45
N VAL A 159 -7.94 -1.67 3.12
CA VAL A 159 -8.08 -0.65 2.09
C VAL A 159 -8.90 0.53 2.61
N PHE A 160 -8.34 1.73 2.51
CA PHE A 160 -9.02 3.00 2.82
C PHE A 160 -9.13 3.84 1.54
N SER A 161 -10.28 4.49 1.31
CA SER A 161 -10.42 5.36 0.14
C SER A 161 -11.31 6.57 0.37
N ILE A 162 -11.03 7.65 -0.35
CA ILE A 162 -11.87 8.85 -0.44
C ILE A 162 -12.27 9.09 -1.89
N ARG A 163 -13.35 9.84 -2.11
CA ARG A 163 -13.66 10.41 -3.43
C ARG A 163 -12.58 11.42 -3.83
N ASN A 164 -12.26 11.43 -5.12
CA ASN A 164 -11.48 12.51 -5.71
C ASN A 164 -12.41 13.72 -5.94
N THR A 165 -12.28 14.75 -5.11
CA THR A 165 -13.15 15.94 -5.10
C THR A 165 -12.38 17.15 -4.60
N THR A 166 -12.77 18.35 -5.04
CA THR A 166 -12.23 19.62 -4.59
C THR A 166 -12.91 20.16 -3.32
N VAL A 167 -14.01 19.53 -2.89
CA VAL A 167 -14.78 19.93 -1.71
C VAL A 167 -14.57 18.92 -0.59
N ALA A 168 -13.97 19.35 0.53
CA ALA A 168 -13.62 18.50 1.66
C ALA A 168 -14.82 17.72 2.25
N ALA A 169 -16.00 18.34 2.32
CA ALA A 169 -17.21 17.70 2.83
C ALA A 169 -17.71 16.53 1.95
N TYR A 170 -17.23 16.41 0.70
CA TYR A 170 -17.65 15.38 -0.25
C TYR A 170 -16.70 14.19 -0.32
N LEU A 171 -15.68 14.15 0.55
CA LEU A 171 -14.64 13.13 0.55
C LEU A 171 -15.16 11.71 0.75
N GLN A 172 -16.29 11.53 1.45
CA GLN A 172 -16.96 10.24 1.62
C GLN A 172 -15.96 9.11 1.88
N PRO A 173 -15.24 9.10 3.02
CA PRO A 173 -14.28 8.07 3.32
C PRO A 173 -14.95 6.69 3.33
N VAL A 174 -14.20 5.62 3.03
CA VAL A 174 -14.72 4.25 3.04
C VAL A 174 -13.61 3.30 3.46
N VAL A 175 -13.92 2.39 4.38
CA VAL A 175 -13.05 1.27 4.78
C VAL A 175 -13.55 -0.01 4.11
N HIS A 176 -12.62 -0.77 3.52
CA HIS A 176 -12.85 -2.16 3.13
C HIS A 176 -11.89 -3.04 3.93
N GLU A 177 -12.46 -3.95 4.71
CA GLU A 177 -11.77 -4.99 5.49
C GLU A 177 -11.91 -6.32 4.75
N ILE A 178 -10.80 -7.01 4.53
CA ILE A 178 -10.69 -8.15 3.62
C ILE A 178 -10.49 -9.43 4.42
N LYS A 179 -11.32 -10.43 4.14
CA LYS A 179 -11.29 -11.73 4.80
C LYS A 179 -11.24 -12.84 3.78
N VAL A 180 -10.17 -13.65 3.83
CA VAL A 180 -9.94 -14.79 2.92
C VAL A 180 -10.03 -16.14 3.61
N SER A 181 -10.25 -16.16 4.93
CA SER A 181 -10.49 -17.39 5.68
C SER A 181 -11.62 -17.21 6.68
N ARG A 182 -12.36 -18.30 6.92
CA ARG A 182 -13.47 -18.31 7.90
C ARG A 182 -12.99 -18.05 9.32
N ALA A 183 -11.81 -18.57 9.68
CA ALA A 183 -11.24 -18.37 11.01
C ALA A 183 -10.91 -16.89 11.28
N ASP A 184 -10.28 -16.22 10.32
CA ASP A 184 -9.97 -14.79 10.40
C ASP A 184 -11.24 -13.95 10.50
N LEU A 185 -12.24 -14.22 9.65
CA LEU A 185 -13.54 -13.54 9.72
C LEU A 185 -14.19 -13.68 11.11
N LEU A 186 -14.29 -14.90 11.65
CA LEU A 186 -14.91 -15.14 12.95
C LEU A 186 -14.13 -14.48 14.09
N GLY A 187 -12.80 -14.41 14.00
CA GLY A 187 -11.97 -13.67 14.94
C GLY A 187 -12.30 -12.18 14.94
N ASP A 188 -12.44 -11.61 13.75
CA ASP A 188 -12.77 -10.19 13.58
C ASP A 188 -14.19 -9.85 14.03
N LEU A 189 -15.18 -10.72 13.73
CA LEU A 189 -16.57 -10.52 14.10
C LEU A 189 -16.81 -10.55 15.62
N ARG A 190 -15.90 -11.17 16.39
CA ARG A 190 -15.95 -11.12 17.86
C ARG A 190 -15.53 -9.76 18.43
N LEU A 191 -14.80 -8.94 17.68
CA LEU A 191 -14.23 -7.68 18.15
C LEU A 191 -15.09 -6.48 17.69
N SER A 192 -16.07 -6.08 18.50
CA SER A 192 -16.90 -4.88 18.25
C SER A 192 -16.08 -3.61 18.09
N ASP A 193 -15.10 -3.41 18.96
CA ASP A 193 -14.18 -2.27 18.92
C ASP A 193 -13.50 -2.05 17.57
N LYS A 194 -13.17 -3.13 16.86
CA LYS A 194 -12.54 -3.00 15.54
C LYS A 194 -13.53 -2.40 14.53
N ARG A 195 -14.76 -2.87 14.54
CA ARG A 195 -15.82 -2.37 13.64
C ARG A 195 -16.20 -0.93 13.96
N ASP A 196 -16.35 -0.62 15.24
CA ASP A 196 -16.70 0.74 15.68
C ASP A 196 -15.61 1.73 15.28
N SER A 197 -14.33 1.34 15.36
CA SER A 197 -13.24 2.19 14.87
C SER A 197 -13.29 2.46 13.35
N TYR A 198 -13.74 1.49 12.55
CA TYR A 198 -13.86 1.68 11.10
C TYR A 198 -15.09 2.48 10.70
N LEU A 199 -16.19 2.32 11.43
CA LEU A 199 -17.39 3.14 11.25
C LEU A 199 -17.15 4.59 11.67
N ASP A 200 -16.38 4.84 12.72
CA ASP A 200 -15.91 6.19 13.11
C ASP A 200 -15.01 6.80 12.01
N LEU A 201 -14.08 6.00 11.48
CA LEU A 201 -13.11 6.45 10.48
C LEU A 201 -13.73 6.77 9.10
N GLY A 202 -14.56 5.86 8.60
CA GLY A 202 -15.04 5.87 7.24
C GLY A 202 -16.51 6.29 7.09
N GLY A 203 -17.32 6.24 8.15
CA GLY A 203 -18.77 6.34 8.00
C GLY A 203 -19.42 5.21 7.16
N GLN A 204 -18.62 4.35 6.54
CA GLN A 204 -18.97 3.13 5.83
C GLN A 204 -17.84 2.11 6.03
N CYS A 205 -18.22 0.91 6.43
CA CYS A 205 -17.32 -0.23 6.58
C CYS A 205 -17.85 -1.41 5.75
N TRP A 206 -16.99 -1.94 4.88
CA TRP A 206 -17.29 -3.07 4.02
C TRP A 206 -16.46 -4.28 4.42
N TYR A 207 -17.07 -5.44 4.54
CA TYR A 207 -16.38 -6.72 4.56
C TYR A 207 -16.32 -7.28 3.13
N VAL A 208 -15.11 -7.52 2.62
CA VAL A 208 -14.89 -8.19 1.33
C VAL A 208 -14.47 -9.63 1.60
N LEU A 209 -15.34 -10.56 1.25
CA LEU A 209 -15.20 -11.98 1.55
C LEU A 209 -14.62 -12.73 0.35
N GLY A 210 -13.53 -13.47 0.57
CA GLY A 210 -12.99 -14.40 -0.40
C GLY A 210 -13.73 -15.73 -0.45
N CYS A 211 -13.16 -16.67 -1.21
CA CYS A 211 -13.62 -18.05 -1.28
C CYS A 211 -12.63 -19.01 -0.59
N ASP A 212 -13.13 -20.15 -0.12
CA ASP A 212 -12.32 -21.27 0.32
C ASP A 212 -11.62 -21.97 -0.87
N ALA A 213 -10.75 -22.93 -0.58
CA ALA A 213 -10.02 -23.69 -1.60
C ALA A 213 -10.92 -24.48 -2.58
N ARG A 214 -12.22 -24.61 -2.29
CA ARG A 214 -13.22 -25.25 -3.15
C ARG A 214 -14.06 -24.24 -3.92
N GLY A 215 -13.71 -22.95 -3.87
CA GLY A 215 -14.41 -21.87 -4.55
C GLY A 215 -15.72 -21.43 -3.88
N ARG A 216 -15.98 -21.86 -2.64
CA ARG A 216 -17.20 -21.49 -1.91
C ARG A 216 -16.96 -20.23 -1.07
N PRO A 217 -17.91 -19.30 -0.95
CA PRO A 217 -17.79 -18.16 -0.05
C PRO A 217 -17.44 -18.58 1.39
N ILE A 218 -16.53 -17.85 2.04
CA ILE A 218 -16.13 -18.16 3.43
C ILE A 218 -17.25 -17.90 4.46
N ALA A 219 -18.23 -17.07 4.08
CA ALA A 219 -19.43 -16.75 4.85
C ALA A 219 -20.53 -16.16 3.96
N GLN A 220 -21.75 -16.09 4.49
CA GLN A 220 -22.89 -15.41 3.90
C GLN A 220 -23.05 -13.99 4.46
N GLU A 221 -23.78 -13.14 3.75
CA GLU A 221 -23.99 -11.74 4.15
C GLU A 221 -24.66 -11.56 5.52
N HIS A 222 -25.54 -12.49 5.91
CA HIS A 222 -26.28 -12.41 7.18
C HIS A 222 -25.39 -12.74 8.39
N GLU A 223 -24.21 -13.35 8.17
CA GLU A 223 -23.22 -13.60 9.22
C GLU A 223 -22.44 -12.32 9.57
N VAL A 224 -22.42 -11.32 8.68
CA VAL A 224 -21.78 -10.01 8.90
C VAL A 224 -22.80 -9.04 9.51
N PRO A 225 -22.43 -8.23 10.53
CA PRO A 225 -23.31 -7.22 11.13
C PRO A 225 -23.98 -6.30 10.11
N ALA A 226 -25.27 -6.02 10.31
CA ALA A 226 -26.07 -5.19 9.41
C ALA A 226 -25.58 -3.72 9.30
N SER A 227 -24.75 -3.27 10.24
CA SER A 227 -24.06 -1.98 10.18
C SER A 227 -22.94 -1.91 9.12
N CYS A 228 -22.60 -3.05 8.50
CA CYS A 228 -21.54 -3.16 7.49
C CYS A 228 -22.09 -3.66 6.15
N GLY A 229 -21.45 -3.20 5.07
CA GLY A 229 -21.65 -3.74 3.73
C GLY A 229 -20.89 -5.05 3.55
N VAL A 230 -21.32 -5.83 2.56
CA VAL A 230 -20.72 -7.12 2.22
C VAL A 230 -20.51 -7.20 0.72
N MET A 231 -19.27 -7.47 0.33
CA MET A 231 -18.91 -7.83 -1.04
C MET A 231 -18.35 -9.26 -1.06
N LEU A 232 -18.61 -9.98 -2.14
CA LEU A 232 -18.08 -11.30 -2.40
C LEU A 232 -17.08 -11.25 -3.55
N ALA A 233 -15.91 -11.83 -3.29
CA ALA A 233 -14.80 -11.93 -4.19
C ALA A 233 -14.62 -13.38 -4.65
N ARG A 234 -15.23 -13.72 -5.79
CA ARG A 234 -14.99 -15.01 -6.47
C ARG A 234 -13.63 -15.00 -7.17
N SER A 235 -13.10 -16.18 -7.51
CA SER A 235 -11.75 -16.37 -8.05
C SER A 235 -11.41 -15.37 -9.15
N ASP A 236 -12.23 -15.32 -10.21
CA ASP A 236 -11.92 -14.57 -11.44
C ASP A 236 -13.14 -13.77 -11.94
N GLY A 237 -13.75 -12.97 -11.06
CA GLY A 237 -14.94 -12.19 -11.39
C GLY A 237 -14.97 -10.81 -10.73
N PRO A 238 -15.96 -9.97 -11.11
CA PRO A 238 -16.17 -8.68 -10.45
C PRO A 238 -16.46 -8.89 -8.96
N LEU A 239 -16.23 -7.84 -8.17
CA LEU A 239 -16.67 -7.83 -6.78
C LEU A 239 -18.20 -7.75 -6.76
N GLU A 240 -18.83 -8.81 -6.27
CA GLU A 240 -20.29 -8.93 -6.19
C GLU A 240 -20.76 -8.24 -4.91
N VAL A 241 -21.62 -7.22 -5.03
CA VAL A 241 -22.21 -6.57 -3.86
C VAL A 241 -23.38 -7.43 -3.36
N LEU A 242 -23.23 -8.03 -2.18
CA LEU A 242 -24.30 -8.80 -1.54
C LEU A 242 -25.22 -7.86 -0.74
N ARG A 243 -24.61 -6.96 0.06
CA ARG A 243 -25.34 -5.95 0.83
C ARG A 243 -24.60 -4.62 0.83
N HIS A 244 -25.31 -3.53 0.60
CA HIS A 244 -24.73 -2.18 0.68
C HIS A 244 -24.38 -1.80 2.12
N ALA A 245 -23.24 -1.14 2.31
CA ALA A 245 -22.90 -0.54 3.60
C ALA A 245 -23.84 0.64 3.90
N PRO A 246 -24.45 0.70 5.11
CA PRO A 246 -25.16 1.88 5.55
C PRO A 246 -24.23 3.10 5.52
N ARG A 247 -24.68 4.18 4.88
CA ARG A 247 -23.90 5.41 4.77
C ARG A 247 -24.16 6.30 5.97
N ARG A 248 -23.13 6.52 6.79
CA ARG A 248 -23.11 7.58 7.80
C ARG A 248 -22.51 8.85 7.17
N VAL A 249 -23.18 9.98 7.37
CA VAL A 249 -22.64 11.27 6.95
C VAL A 249 -21.45 11.60 7.83
N VAL A 250 -20.28 11.75 7.22
CA VAL A 250 -19.06 12.28 7.85
C VAL A 250 -18.89 13.69 7.29
N PRO A 251 -19.28 14.75 8.03
CA PRO A 251 -19.29 16.11 7.51
C PRO A 251 -17.87 16.61 7.19
N ASP A 252 -16.90 16.28 8.05
CA ASP A 252 -15.49 16.60 7.87
C ASP A 252 -14.60 15.44 8.30
N LEU A 253 -13.48 15.24 7.60
CA LEU A 253 -12.46 14.30 8.06
C LEU A 253 -11.76 14.85 9.32
N PRO A 254 -11.61 14.05 10.38
CA PRO A 254 -10.84 14.47 11.55
C PRO A 254 -9.41 14.88 11.18
N PHE A 255 -8.89 15.93 11.83
CA PHE A 255 -7.53 16.44 11.54
C PHE A 255 -6.45 15.35 11.65
N ALA A 256 -6.56 14.45 12.63
CA ALA A 256 -5.63 13.33 12.78
C ALA A 256 -5.62 12.39 11.56
N LEU A 257 -6.78 12.15 10.94
CA LEU A 257 -6.89 11.35 9.72
C LEU A 257 -6.29 12.11 8.53
N TRP A 258 -6.55 13.41 8.39
CA TRP A 258 -5.88 14.25 7.39
C TRP A 258 -4.36 14.12 7.48
N MET A 259 -3.80 14.19 8.67
CA MET A 259 -2.35 14.05 8.89
C MET A 259 -1.84 12.64 8.56
N SER A 260 -2.61 11.59 8.84
CA SER A 260 -2.27 10.22 8.42
C SER A 260 -2.27 10.08 6.90
N LEU A 261 -3.26 10.65 6.21
CA LEU A 261 -3.34 10.61 4.74
C LEU A 261 -2.22 11.43 4.08
N ALA A 262 -1.92 12.61 4.61
CA ALA A 262 -0.86 13.48 4.07
C ALA A 262 0.55 12.87 4.20
N ARG A 263 0.78 12.05 5.23
CA ARG A 263 2.04 11.31 5.40
C ARG A 263 2.12 10.02 4.58
N ALA A 264 1.00 9.51 4.11
CA ALA A 264 0.93 8.26 3.36
C ALA A 264 0.87 8.53 1.86
N THR A 265 1.53 7.69 1.07
CA THR A 265 1.46 7.76 -0.40
C THR A 265 0.21 7.01 -0.87
N PRO A 266 -0.74 7.65 -1.57
CA PRO A 266 -1.85 6.94 -2.19
C PRO A 266 -1.35 5.99 -3.27
N LEU A 267 -2.09 4.92 -3.50
CA LEU A 267 -1.83 4.00 -4.59
C LEU A 267 -2.01 4.72 -5.93
N SER A 268 -1.07 4.51 -6.84
CA SER A 268 -1.16 5.00 -8.21
C SER A 268 -1.97 4.02 -9.06
N ALA A 269 -2.75 4.54 -10.02
CA ALA A 269 -3.40 3.71 -11.04
C ALA A 269 -2.39 2.85 -11.82
N THR A 270 -1.16 3.36 -12.00
CA THR A 270 -0.05 2.64 -12.65
C THR A 270 0.60 1.55 -11.77
N ALA A 271 0.19 1.40 -10.50
CA ALA A 271 0.77 0.39 -9.62
C ALA A 271 0.23 -1.04 -9.87
N PHE A 272 -0.87 -1.18 -10.62
CA PHE A 272 -1.57 -2.46 -10.83
C PHE A 272 -1.75 -2.84 -12.31
N GLY A 273 -1.06 -2.16 -13.22
CA GLY A 273 -1.01 -2.49 -14.65
C GLY A 273 0.43 -2.54 -15.12
N ASP A 274 0.78 -3.58 -15.89
CA ASP A 274 1.97 -3.54 -16.74
C ASP A 274 1.83 -2.37 -17.74
N ASP A 275 2.94 -1.68 -17.98
CA ASP A 275 3.24 -0.76 -19.10
C ASP A 275 2.30 0.42 -19.38
N GLU A 276 2.23 1.38 -18.47
CA GLU A 276 2.04 2.78 -18.86
C GLU A 276 3.04 3.66 -18.10
N PRO A 277 4.11 4.17 -18.75
CA PRO A 277 5.00 5.10 -18.09
C PRO A 277 4.20 6.36 -17.75
N GLY A 278 4.21 6.76 -16.47
CA GLY A 278 3.57 7.98 -15.97
C GLY A 278 4.10 9.30 -16.54
N GLN A 279 4.83 9.23 -17.66
CA GLN A 279 5.42 10.32 -18.43
C GLN A 279 4.85 10.45 -19.84
N ALA A 280 3.93 9.58 -20.28
CA ALA A 280 3.26 9.71 -21.59
C ALA A 280 2.31 10.93 -21.68
N LEU A 281 2.09 11.66 -20.58
CA LEU A 281 1.26 12.88 -20.54
C LEU A 281 2.09 14.19 -20.66
N LEU A 282 3.28 14.10 -21.27
CA LEU A 282 4.04 15.27 -21.71
C LEU A 282 4.35 15.07 -23.19
N ASP A 283 3.34 15.30 -24.02
CA ASP A 283 3.52 15.42 -25.46
C ASP A 283 4.65 16.41 -25.75
N ALA A 284 5.53 15.99 -26.67
CA ALA A 284 6.67 16.76 -27.14
C ALA A 284 6.23 18.14 -27.67
N PRO A 285 7.07 19.19 -27.56
CA PRO A 285 6.81 20.43 -28.27
C PRO A 285 6.70 20.13 -29.77
N PRO A 286 5.79 20.81 -30.50
CA PRO A 286 5.68 20.62 -31.94
C PRO A 286 7.04 20.88 -32.58
N ALA A 287 7.43 20.03 -33.52
CA ALA A 287 8.60 20.28 -34.35
C ALA A 287 8.39 21.62 -35.06
N ASP A 288 9.34 22.54 -34.88
CA ASP A 288 9.47 23.68 -35.77
C ASP A 288 9.78 23.12 -37.16
N ASP A 289 8.78 23.16 -38.05
CA ASP A 289 9.01 22.94 -39.48
C ASP A 289 9.65 24.21 -40.08
N PRO A 290 10.65 24.06 -40.96
CA PRO A 290 11.40 25.18 -41.56
C PRO A 290 10.61 26.01 -42.58
#